data_AF-Q5DC60-F1
#
_entry.id   AF-Q5DC60-F1
#
_cell.length_a   1.000
_cell.length_b   1.000
_cell.length_c   1.000
_cell.angle_alpha   90.00
_cell.angle_beta   90.00
_cell.angle_gamma   90.00
#
_symmetry.space_group_name_H-M   'P 1'
#
loop_
_entity.id
_entity.type
_entity.pdbx_description
1 polymer ?
#
loop_
_entity_poly.entity_id
_entity_poly.type
_entity_poly.pdbx_seq_one_letter_code
_entity_poly.pdbx_strand_id
1 'polypeptide(L)'
;MFTACISEFKHHIANSYLHEINCIDDLIKYFLTPVETPDFLYKLTTDSQNNLHKLPSNLNIQLEPIRYNPNEDNFFKANAYPGRSTIVSNLAAAKKHPSYRVSRLKRVHVEYEDM
;
A
#
# COMPACT_ATOMS: atom_id res chain seq x y z
N MET A 1 -4.91 19.29 -29.83
CA MET A 1 -4.63 17.85 -30.02
C MET A 1 -4.55 17.13 -28.69
N PHE A 2 -3.60 17.44 -27.79
CA PHE A 2 -3.48 16.75 -26.48
C PHE A 2 -4.77 16.72 -25.64
N THR A 3 -5.53 17.81 -25.60
CA THR A 3 -6.81 17.88 -24.89
C THR A 3 -7.85 16.88 -25.41
N ALA A 4 -7.88 16.63 -26.72
CA ALA A 4 -8.76 15.65 -27.32
C ALA A 4 -8.36 14.22 -26.92
N CYS A 5 -7.06 13.88 -27.01
CA CYS A 5 -6.54 12.58 -26.60
C CYS A 5 -6.78 12.31 -25.10
N ILE A 6 -6.55 13.30 -24.24
CA ILE A 6 -6.79 13.18 -22.78
C ILE A 6 -8.26 12.88 -22.50
N SER A 7 -9.18 13.53 -23.22
CA SER A 7 -10.62 13.28 -23.05
C SER A 7 -11.04 11.89 -23.56
N GLU A 8 -10.45 11.43 -24.66
CA GLU A 8 -10.78 10.15 -25.28
C GLU A 8 -10.24 8.97 -24.47
N PHE A 9 -8.95 8.99 -24.12
CA PHE A 9 -8.28 7.92 -23.38
C PHE A 9 -8.42 8.04 -21.86
N LYS A 10 -9.00 9.14 -21.36
CA LYS A 10 -9.11 9.47 -19.93
C LYS A 10 -7.78 9.39 -19.18
N HIS A 11 -6.67 9.62 -19.89
CA HIS A 11 -5.32 9.54 -19.36
C HIS A 11 -4.61 10.88 -19.55
N HIS A 12 -4.16 11.46 -18.45
CA HIS A 12 -3.52 12.78 -18.44
C HIS A 12 -2.02 12.65 -18.77
N ILE A 13 -1.48 13.64 -19.49
CA ILE A 13 -0.04 13.71 -19.79
C ILE A 13 0.63 14.56 -18.71
N ALA A 14 1.63 14.03 -18.01
CA ALA A 14 2.34 14.79 -16.98
C ALA A 14 3.11 15.98 -17.58
N ASN A 15 3.13 17.12 -16.88
CA ASN A 15 3.88 18.30 -17.35
C ASN A 15 5.38 18.02 -17.52
N SER A 16 5.93 17.12 -16.69
CA SER A 16 7.30 16.65 -16.81
C SER A 16 7.56 15.93 -18.14
N TYR A 17 6.55 15.33 -18.76
CA TYR A 17 6.70 14.54 -19.99
C TYR A 17 6.42 15.34 -21.26
N LEU A 18 5.82 16.54 -21.15
CA LEU A 18 5.42 17.34 -22.31
C LEU A 18 6.60 17.74 -23.21
N HIS A 19 7.76 18.01 -22.61
CA HIS A 19 8.98 18.38 -23.35
C HIS A 19 9.63 17.20 -24.10
N GLU A 20 9.25 15.96 -23.78
CA GLU A 20 9.76 14.75 -24.44
C GLU A 20 8.96 14.41 -25.70
N ILE A 21 7.73 14.92 -25.83
CA ILE A 21 6.83 14.64 -26.96
C ILE A 21 7.08 15.67 -28.07
N ASN A 22 7.95 15.32 -29.01
CA ASN A 22 8.33 16.20 -30.12
C ASN A 22 7.61 15.87 -31.42
N CYS A 23 7.17 14.62 -31.60
CA CYS A 23 6.44 14.18 -32.78
C CYS A 23 5.17 13.39 -32.42
N ILE A 24 4.34 13.13 -33.43
CA ILE A 24 3.10 12.36 -33.27
C ILE A 24 3.42 10.91 -32.86
N ASP A 25 4.52 10.34 -33.35
CA ASP A 25 4.93 8.97 -32.99
C ASP A 25 5.25 8.85 -31.49
N ASP A 26 5.86 9.88 -30.88
CA ASP A 26 6.11 9.92 -29.43
C ASP A 26 4.80 9.91 -28.65
N LEU A 27 3.80 10.65 -29.13
CA LEU A 27 2.48 10.71 -28.51
C LEU A 27 1.75 9.38 -28.61
N ILE A 28 1.81 8.73 -29.77
CA ILE A 28 1.24 7.39 -29.97
C ILE A 28 1.92 6.41 -29.02
N LYS A 29 3.26 6.44 -28.95
CA LYS A 29 4.04 5.60 -28.06
C LYS A 29 3.68 5.83 -26.59
N TYR A 30 3.49 7.07 -26.17
CA TYR A 30 3.08 7.41 -24.80
C TYR A 30 1.74 6.75 -24.43
N PHE A 31 0.70 6.91 -25.26
CA PHE A 31 -0.61 6.35 -24.96
C PHE A 31 -0.71 4.82 -25.15
N LEU A 32 0.16 4.23 -25.98
CA LEU A 32 0.26 2.77 -26.11
C LEU A 32 1.05 2.12 -24.97
N THR A 33 1.86 2.89 -24.23
CA THR A 33 2.64 2.34 -23.12
C THR A 33 1.71 2.07 -21.95
N PRO A 34 1.60 0.82 -21.47
CA PRO A 34 0.71 0.49 -20.36
C PRO A 34 1.22 1.11 -19.06
N VAL A 35 0.31 1.65 -18.27
CA VAL A 35 0.63 2.19 -16.94
C VAL A 35 0.72 1.03 -15.96
N GLU A 36 1.90 0.84 -15.36
CA GLU A 36 2.10 -0.15 -14.30
C GLU A 36 1.74 0.44 -12.93
N THR A 37 1.18 -0.40 -12.05
CA THR A 37 0.95 -0.01 -10.66
C THR A 37 2.29 0.11 -9.93
N PRO A 38 2.51 1.19 -9.15
CA PRO A 38 3.75 1.34 -8.39
C PRO A 38 3.88 0.32 -7.25
N ASP A 39 2.76 -0.29 -6.82
CA ASP A 39 2.76 -1.32 -5.79
C ASP A 39 3.18 -2.67 -6.38
N PHE A 40 4.44 -3.04 -6.10
CA PHE A 40 5.02 -4.29 -6.55
C PHE A 40 4.32 -5.52 -5.97
N LEU A 41 3.84 -5.46 -4.73
CA LEU A 41 3.14 -6.59 -4.11
C LEU A 41 1.82 -6.85 -4.84
N TYR A 42 1.09 -5.78 -5.15
CA TYR A 42 -0.11 -5.86 -5.95
C TYR A 42 0.17 -6.44 -7.33
N LYS A 43 1.19 -5.92 -8.03
CA LYS A 43 1.64 -6.44 -9.34
C LYS A 43 1.96 -7.93 -9.28
N LEU A 44 2.74 -8.37 -8.30
CA LEU A 44 3.12 -9.78 -8.13
C LEU A 44 1.89 -10.68 -7.92
N THR A 45 0.91 -10.22 -7.13
CA THR A 45 -0.34 -10.97 -6.93
C THR A 45 -1.19 -11.05 -8.19
N THR A 46 -1.35 -9.93 -8.92
CA THR A 46 -2.12 -9.91 -10.17
C THR A 46 -1.45 -10.76 -11.24
N ASP A 47 -0.12 -10.69 -11.36
CA ASP A 47 0.63 -11.48 -12.32
C ASP A 47 0.52 -12.97 -12.02
N SER A 48 0.50 -13.35 -10.74
CA SER A 48 0.27 -14.74 -10.36
C SER A 48 -1.16 -15.20 -10.64
N GLN A 49 -2.17 -14.36 -10.42
CA GLN A 49 -3.56 -14.68 -10.77
C GLN A 49 -3.75 -14.81 -12.28
N ASN A 50 -3.02 -14.00 -13.06
CA ASN A 50 -3.01 -14.03 -14.52
C ASN A 50 -2.11 -15.13 -15.11
N ASN A 51 -1.54 -16.01 -14.27
CA ASN A 51 -0.60 -17.08 -14.66
C ASN A 51 0.67 -16.60 -15.38
N LEU A 52 1.03 -15.31 -15.25
CA LEU A 52 2.27 -14.74 -15.78
C LEU A 52 3.49 -15.22 -14.95
N HIS A 53 3.31 -15.31 -13.64
CA HIS A 53 4.32 -15.80 -12.70
C HIS A 53 3.72 -16.87 -11.77
N LYS A 54 4.30 -18.08 -11.74
CA LYS A 54 3.84 -19.11 -10.81
C LYS A 54 4.49 -18.90 -9.44
N LEU A 55 3.70 -18.43 -8.46
CA LEU A 55 4.14 -18.42 -7.07
C LEU A 55 4.25 -19.85 -6.53
N PRO A 56 5.23 -20.14 -5.66
CA PRO A 56 5.31 -21.41 -4.97
C PRO A 56 4.02 -21.71 -4.18
N SER A 57 3.60 -22.98 -4.12
CA SER A 57 2.35 -23.38 -3.44
C SER A 57 2.37 -23.13 -1.93
N ASN A 58 3.55 -22.96 -1.34
CA ASN A 58 3.76 -22.66 0.08
C ASN A 58 3.92 -21.16 0.37
N LEU A 59 3.74 -20.29 -0.62
CA LEU A 59 3.90 -18.85 -0.47
C LEU A 59 2.53 -18.16 -0.60
N ASN A 60 2.10 -17.49 0.47
CA ASN A 60 0.90 -16.66 0.46
C ASN A 60 1.29 -15.19 0.63
N ILE A 61 0.82 -14.33 -0.26
CA ILE A 61 1.07 -12.89 -0.20
C ILE A 61 -0.09 -12.20 0.51
N GLN A 62 0.23 -11.47 1.57
CA GLN A 62 -0.75 -10.69 2.29
C GLN A 62 -0.73 -9.24 1.78
N LEU A 63 -1.74 -8.86 1.01
CA LEU A 63 -1.89 -7.50 0.48
C LEU A 63 -2.35 -6.51 1.56
N GLU A 64 -3.29 -6.93 2.39
CA GLU A 64 -3.83 -6.05 3.43
C GLU A 64 -3.04 -6.20 4.74
N PRO A 65 -2.45 -5.12 5.28
CA PRO A 65 -1.73 -5.20 6.53
C PRO A 65 -2.69 -5.56 7.67
N ILE A 66 -2.40 -6.67 8.35
CA ILE A 66 -3.10 -7.08 9.58
C ILE A 66 -2.38 -6.42 10.75
N ARG A 67 -3.12 -5.67 11.56
CA ARG A 67 -2.61 -5.05 12.77
C ARG A 67 -3.02 -5.87 13.98
N TYR A 68 -2.14 -5.95 14.98
CA TYR A 68 -2.52 -6.51 16.27
C TYR A 68 -3.64 -5.69 16.91
N ASN A 69 -4.74 -6.36 17.25
CA ASN A 69 -5.82 -5.83 18.07
C ASN A 69 -6.10 -6.84 19.19
N PRO A 70 -5.89 -6.50 20.47
CA PRO A 70 -6.08 -7.42 21.59
C PRO A 70 -7.56 -7.78 21.85
N ASN A 71 -8.50 -7.04 21.27
CA ASN A 71 -9.93 -7.32 21.40
C ASN A 71 -10.45 -8.25 20.29
N GLU A 72 -9.65 -8.49 19.25
CA GLU A 72 -9.99 -9.38 18.14
C GLU A 72 -9.16 -10.66 18.27
N ASP A 73 -9.78 -11.80 18.02
CA ASP A 73 -9.07 -13.09 17.96
C ASP A 73 -8.39 -13.24 16.59
N ASN A 74 -7.44 -12.35 16.31
CA ASN A 74 -6.67 -12.33 15.07
C ASN A 74 -5.43 -13.24 15.17
N PHE A 75 -4.80 -13.46 14.02
CA PHE A 75 -3.58 -14.28 13.86
C PHE A 75 -2.47 -13.99 14.90
N PHE A 76 -2.35 -12.73 15.35
CA PHE A 76 -1.36 -12.32 16.35
C PHE A 76 -1.95 -12.34 17.77
N LYS A 77 -1.51 -13.30 18.59
CA LYS A 77 -1.93 -13.42 20.01
C LYS A 77 -1.20 -12.46 20.96
N ALA A 78 0.00 -12.03 20.59
CA ALA A 78 0.83 -11.13 21.38
C ALA A 78 1.35 -9.98 20.52
N ASN A 79 1.57 -8.82 21.16
CA ASN A 79 2.25 -7.70 20.53
C ASN A 79 3.75 -7.75 20.84
N ALA A 80 4.57 -7.16 19.96
CA ALA A 80 6.00 -7.00 20.20
C ALA A 80 6.32 -6.00 21.35
N TYR A 81 5.33 -5.18 21.75
CA TYR A 81 5.49 -4.11 22.74
C TYR A 81 4.45 -4.24 23.87
N PRO A 82 4.64 -5.19 24.80
CA PRO A 82 3.70 -5.39 25.91
C PRO A 82 3.59 -4.12 26.76
N GLY A 83 2.37 -3.82 27.21
CA GLY A 83 2.09 -2.64 28.05
C GLY A 83 2.06 -1.29 27.32
N ARG A 84 2.36 -1.22 26.02
CA ARG A 84 2.27 0.02 25.22
C ARG A 84 0.95 0.14 24.46
N SER A 85 0.43 1.37 24.37
CA SER A 85 -0.77 1.69 23.59
C SER A 85 -0.43 1.82 22.10
N THR A 86 -1.26 1.25 21.22
CA THR A 86 -1.09 1.30 19.75
C THR A 86 -2.11 2.26 19.13
N ILE A 87 -1.79 3.56 19.21
CA ILE A 87 -2.65 4.63 18.71
C ILE A 87 -2.43 4.80 17.19
N VAL A 88 -3.51 4.90 16.43
CA VAL A 88 -3.47 5.30 15.00
C VAL A 88 -3.73 6.79 14.92
N SER A 89 -2.77 7.55 14.39
CA SER A 89 -2.89 9.00 14.24
C SER A 89 -3.49 9.42 12.89
N ASN A 90 -3.22 8.68 11.82
CA ASN A 90 -3.68 9.02 10.48
C ASN A 90 -5.19 8.74 10.33
N LEU A 91 -5.96 9.71 9.83
CA LEU A 91 -7.42 9.63 9.68
C LEU A 91 -7.86 8.45 8.81
N ALA A 92 -7.20 8.26 7.66
CA ALA A 92 -7.52 7.17 6.73
C ALA A 92 -7.30 5.79 7.39
N ALA A 93 -6.18 5.65 8.10
CA ALA A 93 -5.83 4.42 8.81
C ALA A 93 -6.73 4.19 10.03
N ALA A 94 -7.15 5.24 10.73
CA ALA A 94 -8.01 5.14 11.92
C ALA A 94 -9.41 4.61 11.60
N LYS A 95 -9.90 4.85 10.37
CA LYS A 95 -11.16 4.26 9.89
C LYS A 95 -11.05 2.74 9.67
N LYS A 96 -9.89 2.27 9.19
CA LYS A 96 -9.66 0.84 8.91
C LYS A 96 -9.22 0.06 10.16
N HIS A 97 -8.44 0.69 11.04
CA HIS A 97 -7.84 0.03 12.20
C HIS A 97 -8.15 0.80 13.49
N PRO A 98 -8.85 0.18 14.46
CA PRO A 98 -9.11 0.82 15.74
C PRO A 98 -7.82 1.04 16.52
N SER A 99 -7.78 2.15 17.25
CA SER A 99 -6.70 2.41 18.21
C SER A 99 -6.92 1.59 19.46
N TYR A 100 -5.85 1.01 20.01
CA TYR A 100 -5.90 0.34 21.29
C TYR A 100 -5.14 1.12 22.36
N ARG A 101 -5.80 1.38 23.49
CA ARG A 101 -5.20 2.03 24.66
C ARG A 101 -5.08 1.03 25.80
N VAL A 102 -3.85 0.82 26.27
CA VAL A 102 -3.56 -0.03 27.41
C VAL A 102 -4.02 0.63 28.70
N SER A 103 -4.63 -0.17 29.59
CA SER A 103 -5.01 0.26 30.94
C SER A 103 -3.79 0.73 31.72
N ARG A 104 -3.94 1.78 32.55
CA ARG A 104 -2.81 2.34 33.32
C ARG A 104 -2.08 1.29 34.17
N LEU A 105 -2.80 0.31 34.71
CA LEU A 105 -2.26 -0.78 35.52
C LEU A 105 -1.33 -1.72 34.76
N LYS A 106 -1.51 -1.85 33.44
CA LYS A 106 -0.72 -2.75 32.58
C LYS A 106 0.38 -1.99 31.82
N ARG A 107 0.55 -0.69 32.05
CA ARG A 107 1.61 0.08 31.39
C ARG A 107 2.94 -0.24 32.03
N VAL A 108 3.83 -0.82 31.24
CA VAL A 108 5.24 -0.95 31.63
C VAL A 108 5.87 0.43 31.42
N HIS A 109 6.29 1.07 32.52
CA HIS A 109 7.19 2.21 32.44
C HIS A 109 8.56 1.65 32.10
N VAL A 110 9.14 2.10 30.98
CA VAL A 110 10.51 1.76 30.61
C VAL A 110 11.28 3.05 30.79
N GLU A 111 12.13 3.08 31.81
CA GLU A 111 13.04 4.21 32.08
C GLU A 111 14.10 4.28 30.97
N TYR A 112 14.70 5.45 30.78
CA TYR A 112 15.74 5.62 29.75
C TYR A 112 17.00 4.79 30.04
N GLU A 113 17.19 4.38 31.30
CA GLU A 113 18.34 3.59 31.77
C GLU A 113 18.22 2.07 31.46
N ASP A 114 17.04 1.61 31.03
CA ASP A 114 16.76 0.19 30.72
C ASP A 114 16.93 -0.18 29.22
N MET A 115 17.48 0.74 28.41
CA MET A 115 17.68 0.58 26.95
C MET A 115 19.15 0.48 26.58
#